data_AF-A0A924YRB2-F1
#
_entry.id   AF-A0A924YRB2-F1
#
_cell.length_a   1.000
_cell.length_b   1.000
_cell.length_c   1.000
_cell.angle_alpha   90.00
_cell.angle_beta   90.00
_cell.angle_gamma   90.00
#
_symmetry.space_group_name_H-M   'P 1'
#
loop_
_entity.id
_entity.type
_entity.pdbx_description
1 polymer ?
#
loop_
_entity_poly.entity_id
_entity_poly.type
_entity_poly.pdbx_seq_one_letter_code
_entity_poly.pdbx_strand_id
1 'polypeptide(L)'
;MAAIVILGLLVAACGWFDRKFLAPRRHDKAVEQLIGSLAQRRPPDVTRGQWASAVAWTWNLHGNSLLFIEADAPTIAAFEQRLRDRLAGKVDMETIDWIWNEYARLCPHGASFQRFKQRMQEEIETVGPDDDPWGMKVP
;
A
#
# COMPACT_ATOMS: atom_id res chain seq x y z
N MET A 1 -39.88 17.03 19.65
CA MET A 1 -38.46 17.27 20.00
C MET A 1 -37.65 15.99 20.14
N ALA A 2 -38.11 14.96 20.87
CA ALA A 2 -37.36 13.69 21.04
C ALA A 2 -36.97 13.00 19.72
N ALA A 3 -37.85 12.95 18.72
CA ALA A 3 -37.55 12.35 17.42
C ALA A 3 -36.42 13.07 16.64
N ILE A 4 -36.36 14.41 16.73
CA ILE A 4 -35.31 15.22 16.09
C ILE A 4 -33.96 14.95 16.78
N VAL A 5 -33.96 14.83 18.11
CA VAL A 5 -32.75 14.50 18.88
C VAL A 5 -32.26 13.09 18.55
N ILE A 6 -33.16 12.10 18.49
CA ILE A 6 -32.81 10.72 18.11
C ILE A 6 -32.25 10.66 16.69
N LEU A 7 -32.90 11.33 15.74
CA LEU A 7 -32.41 11.40 14.35
C LEU A 7 -31.03 12.06 14.27
N GLY A 8 -30.81 13.16 15.00
CA GLY A 8 -29.51 13.82 15.08
C GLY A 8 -28.41 12.90 15.63
N LEU A 9 -28.71 12.13 16.70
CA LEU A 9 -27.78 11.15 17.28
C LEU A 9 -27.44 10.01 16.30
N LEU A 10 -28.44 9.51 15.56
CA LEU A 10 -28.21 8.47 14.55
C LEU A 10 -27.34 8.98 13.40
N VAL A 11 -27.59 10.17 12.88
CA VAL A 11 -26.76 10.79 11.82
C VAL A 11 -25.32 10.99 12.30
N ALA A 12 -25.13 11.48 13.54
CA ALA A 12 -23.81 11.66 14.13
C ALA A 12 -23.08 10.31 14.31
N ALA A 13 -23.78 9.28 14.80
CA ALA A 13 -23.21 7.93 14.97
C ALA A 13 -22.84 7.29 13.63
N CYS A 14 -23.69 7.40 12.61
CA CYS A 14 -23.39 6.93 11.26
C CYS A 14 -22.20 7.67 10.65
N GLY A 15 -22.14 9.00 10.80
CA GLY A 15 -21.03 9.81 10.30
C GLY A 15 -19.70 9.49 11.00
N TRP A 16 -19.74 9.25 12.31
CA TRP A 16 -18.56 8.80 13.06
C TRP A 16 -18.10 7.41 12.63
N PHE A 17 -19.04 6.47 12.46
CA PHE A 17 -18.73 5.11 12.02
C PHE A 17 -18.12 5.08 10.62
N ASP A 18 -18.68 5.82 9.66
CA ASP A 18 -18.13 5.92 8.30
C ASP A 18 -16.71 6.50 8.33
N ARG A 19 -16.49 7.62 9.06
CA ARG A 19 -15.17 8.24 9.17
C ARG A 19 -14.13 7.37 9.87
N LYS A 20 -14.54 6.60 10.88
CA LYS A 20 -13.62 5.78 11.68
C LYS A 20 -13.28 4.44 11.05
N PHE A 21 -14.21 3.81 10.31
CA PHE A 21 -14.03 2.43 9.86
C PHE A 21 -14.16 2.26 8.35
N LEU A 22 -15.12 2.93 7.71
CA LEU A 22 -15.38 2.72 6.28
C LEU A 22 -14.44 3.53 5.40
N ALA A 23 -14.25 4.81 5.71
CA ALA A 23 -13.39 5.70 4.93
C ALA A 23 -11.92 5.25 4.92
N PRO A 24 -11.26 4.91 6.06
CA PRO A 24 -9.89 4.39 6.05
C PRO A 24 -9.77 3.13 5.20
N ARG A 25 -10.74 2.21 5.32
CA ARG A 25 -10.74 0.95 4.56
C ARG A 25 -10.88 1.15 3.05
N ARG A 26 -11.66 2.15 2.60
CA ARG A 26 -11.77 2.48 1.17
C ARG A 26 -10.42 2.92 0.60
N HIS A 27 -9.74 3.84 1.29
CA HIS A 27 -8.43 4.34 0.86
C HIS A 27 -7.33 3.27 0.95
N ASP A 28 -7.35 2.45 2.00
CA ASP A 28 -6.45 1.30 2.16
C ASP A 28 -6.57 0.32 0.99
N LYS A 29 -7.80 -0.05 0.60
CA LYS A 29 -8.04 -0.88 -0.59
C LYS A 29 -7.60 -0.23 -1.90
N ALA A 30 -7.74 1.08 -2.03
CA ALA A 30 -7.24 1.79 -3.21
C ALA A 30 -5.70 1.75 -3.28
N VAL A 31 -5.01 1.92 -2.15
CA VAL A 31 -3.55 1.76 -2.05
C VAL A 31 -3.13 0.34 -2.41
N GLU A 32 -3.82 -0.69 -1.90
CA GLU A 32 -3.56 -2.10 -2.24
C GLU A 32 -3.59 -2.33 -3.76
N GLN A 33 -4.64 -1.82 -4.43
CA GLN A 33 -4.82 -1.96 -5.87
C GLN A 33 -3.73 -1.22 -6.66
N LEU A 34 -3.32 -0.04 -6.21
CA LEU A 34 -2.22 0.71 -6.82
C LEU A 34 -0.90 -0.05 -6.71
N ILE A 35 -0.59 -0.63 -5.55
CA ILE A 35 0.60 -1.49 -5.38
C ILE A 35 0.51 -2.72 -6.28
N GLY A 36 -0.64 -3.40 -6.32
CA GLY A 36 -0.85 -4.56 -7.20
C GLY A 36 -0.66 -4.23 -8.68
N SER A 37 -1.03 -3.03 -9.11
CA SER A 37 -0.89 -2.58 -10.51
C SER A 37 0.57 -2.50 -10.97
N LEU A 38 1.53 -2.38 -10.04
CA LEU A 38 2.96 -2.35 -10.36
C LEU A 38 3.42 -3.60 -11.10
N ALA A 39 2.81 -4.77 -10.85
CA ALA A 39 3.19 -6.03 -11.49
C ALA A 39 3.15 -5.94 -13.03
N GLN A 40 2.27 -5.12 -13.60
CA GLN A 40 2.11 -4.95 -15.05
C GLN A 40 2.97 -3.80 -15.62
N ARG A 41 3.83 -3.20 -14.81
CA ARG A 41 4.58 -1.97 -15.14
C ARG A 41 6.08 -2.13 -14.95
N ARG A 42 6.58 -3.33 -15.27
CA ARG A 42 8.00 -3.67 -15.17
C ARG A 42 8.86 -2.72 -16.00
N PRO A 43 9.91 -2.12 -15.41
CA PRO A 43 10.91 -1.37 -16.17
C PRO A 43 11.68 -2.27 -17.14
N PRO A 44 12.08 -1.78 -18.34
CA PRO A 44 12.75 -2.61 -19.34
C PRO A 44 14.15 -3.10 -18.90
N ASP A 45 14.78 -2.40 -17.96
CA ASP A 45 16.10 -2.66 -17.39
C ASP A 45 16.07 -3.60 -16.17
N VAL A 46 14.89 -4.01 -15.72
CA VAL A 46 14.72 -4.93 -14.57
C VAL A 46 14.19 -6.26 -15.08
N THR A 47 14.75 -7.37 -14.61
CA THR A 47 14.29 -8.70 -15.00
C THR A 47 12.89 -8.98 -14.44
N ARG A 48 12.20 -9.97 -15.00
CA ARG A 48 10.86 -10.37 -14.53
C ARG A 48 10.92 -10.80 -13.06
N GLY A 49 11.89 -11.64 -12.70
CA GLY A 49 12.06 -12.14 -11.33
C GLY A 49 12.32 -11.02 -10.32
N GLN A 50 13.24 -10.11 -10.64
CA GLN A 50 13.56 -8.96 -9.79
C GLN A 50 12.32 -8.10 -9.51
N TRP A 51 11.56 -7.77 -10.55
CA TRP A 51 10.37 -6.95 -10.42
C TRP A 51 9.24 -7.67 -9.68
N ALA A 52 9.02 -8.96 -9.97
CA ALA A 52 8.03 -9.78 -9.29
C ALA A 52 8.30 -9.84 -7.78
N SER A 53 9.54 -10.12 -7.37
CA SER A 53 9.93 -10.14 -5.95
C SER A 53 9.75 -8.76 -5.31
N ALA A 54 10.19 -7.67 -5.95
CA ALA A 54 10.05 -6.32 -5.41
C ALA A 54 8.57 -5.91 -5.18
N VAL A 55 7.69 -6.20 -6.14
CA VAL A 55 6.25 -5.91 -6.02
C VAL A 55 5.61 -6.80 -4.96
N ALA A 56 5.93 -8.09 -4.93
CA ALA A 56 5.39 -9.02 -3.95
C ALA A 56 5.73 -8.63 -2.51
N TRP A 57 7.00 -8.29 -2.26
CA TRP A 57 7.45 -7.79 -0.96
C TRP A 57 6.78 -6.47 -0.57
N THR A 58 6.53 -5.59 -1.54
CA THR A 58 5.80 -4.32 -1.30
C THR A 58 4.33 -4.54 -1.00
N TRP A 59 3.69 -5.52 -1.64
CA TRP A 59 2.32 -5.92 -1.33
C TRP A 59 2.23 -6.58 0.05
N ASN A 60 3.21 -7.39 0.41
CA ASN A 60 3.34 -8.00 1.73
C ASN A 60 3.56 -6.95 2.84
N LEU A 61 4.39 -5.92 2.57
CA LEU A 61 4.54 -4.74 3.42
C LEU A 61 3.18 -4.09 3.68
N HIS A 62 2.40 -3.79 2.65
CA HIS A 62 1.08 -3.17 2.80
C HIS A 62 0.17 -4.00 3.72
N GLY A 63 0.06 -5.30 3.45
CA GLY A 63 -0.78 -6.21 4.25
C GLY A 63 -0.38 -6.32 5.72
N ASN A 64 0.92 -6.20 6.04
CA ASN A 64 1.43 -6.32 7.42
C ASN A 64 1.67 -4.98 8.13
N SER A 65 1.56 -3.86 7.41
CA SER A 65 1.74 -2.52 8.00
C SER A 65 0.50 -2.02 8.73
N LEU A 66 -0.62 -2.73 8.67
CA LEU A 66 -1.87 -2.41 9.38
C LEU A 66 -2.32 -0.95 9.16
N LEU A 67 -2.10 -0.41 7.96
CA LEU A 67 -2.27 1.01 7.66
C LEU A 67 -3.67 1.52 8.02
N PHE A 68 -4.73 0.77 7.66
CA PHE A 68 -6.12 1.13 7.99
C PHE A 68 -6.44 1.13 9.49
N ILE A 69 -5.62 0.48 10.32
CA ILE A 69 -5.78 0.43 11.78
C ILE A 69 -5.03 1.59 12.43
N GLU A 70 -3.83 1.90 11.93
CA GLU A 70 -2.90 2.82 12.60
C GLU A 70 -2.95 4.25 12.08
N ALA A 71 -3.52 4.48 10.88
CA ALA A 71 -3.67 5.80 10.29
C ALA A 71 -5.16 6.18 10.11
N ASP A 72 -5.46 7.47 10.18
CA ASP A 72 -6.80 7.98 9.93
C ASP A 72 -7.12 8.14 8.42
N ALA A 73 -8.41 8.27 8.08
CA ALA A 73 -8.82 8.34 6.69
C ALA A 73 -8.15 9.48 5.90
N PRO A 74 -8.03 10.73 6.42
CA PRO A 74 -7.33 11.81 5.71
C PRO A 74 -5.86 11.49 5.43
N THR A 75 -5.16 10.86 6.36
CA THR A 75 -3.74 10.47 6.18
C THR A 75 -3.59 9.44 5.08
N ILE A 76 -4.44 8.40 5.08
CA ILE A 76 -4.40 7.36 4.05
C ILE A 76 -4.81 7.94 2.69
N ALA A 77 -5.83 8.80 2.64
CA ALA A 77 -6.25 9.47 1.40
C ALA A 77 -5.13 10.34 0.82
N ALA A 78 -4.40 11.08 1.66
CA ALA A 78 -3.27 11.88 1.22
C ALA A 78 -2.13 11.01 0.68
N PHE A 79 -1.85 9.86 1.30
CA PHE A 79 -0.88 8.90 0.79
C PHE A 79 -1.34 8.27 -0.52
N GLU A 80 -2.60 7.86 -0.63
CA GLU A 80 -3.20 7.33 -1.85
C GLU A 80 -2.98 8.31 -3.02
N GLN A 81 -3.25 9.60 -2.82
CA GLN A 81 -3.04 10.60 -3.85
C GLN A 81 -1.57 10.73 -4.25
N ARG A 82 -0.64 10.82 -3.28
CA ARG A 82 0.80 10.87 -3.58
C ARG A 82 1.28 9.63 -4.34
N LEU A 83 0.74 8.46 -3.99
CA LEU A 83 1.03 7.21 -4.69
C LEU A 83 0.49 7.27 -6.12
N ARG A 84 -0.75 7.70 -6.34
CA ARG A 84 -1.30 7.90 -7.70
C ARG A 84 -0.44 8.83 -8.54
N ASP A 85 -0.04 9.97 -7.97
CA ASP A 85 0.79 10.96 -8.67
C ASP A 85 2.15 10.39 -9.04
N ARG A 86 2.80 9.67 -8.10
CA ARG A 86 4.07 8.98 -8.37
C ARG A 86 3.92 7.94 -9.47
N LEU A 87 2.86 7.14 -9.42
CA LEU A 87 2.58 6.10 -10.40
C LEU A 87 2.10 6.67 -11.75
N ALA A 88 1.72 7.95 -11.86
CA ALA A 88 1.40 8.55 -13.16
C ALA A 88 2.64 8.65 -14.07
N GLY A 89 3.85 8.66 -13.50
CA GLY A 89 5.11 8.75 -14.21
C GLY A 89 5.76 7.40 -14.55
N LYS A 90 7.08 7.46 -14.80
CA LYS A 90 7.94 6.28 -14.90
C LYS A 90 7.97 5.57 -13.53
N VAL A 91 7.89 4.25 -13.57
CA VAL A 91 7.98 3.36 -12.41
C VAL A 91 9.29 2.58 -12.53
N ASP A 92 9.96 2.38 -11.40
CA ASP A 92 11.27 1.75 -11.25
C ASP A 92 11.53 1.29 -9.79
N MET A 93 12.72 0.78 -9.50
CA MET A 93 13.09 0.34 -8.14
C MET A 93 13.13 1.50 -7.13
N GLU A 94 13.39 2.73 -7.56
CA GLU A 94 13.27 3.90 -6.67
C GLU A 94 11.82 4.14 -6.24
N THR A 95 10.86 3.79 -7.10
CA THR A 95 9.44 3.82 -6.74
C THR A 95 9.13 2.81 -5.64
N ILE A 96 9.70 1.60 -5.70
CA ILE A 96 9.58 0.58 -4.64
C ILE A 96 10.16 1.13 -3.33
N ASP A 97 11.40 1.64 -3.37
CA ASP A 97 12.05 2.20 -2.19
C ASP A 97 11.28 3.38 -1.59
N TRP A 98 10.72 4.25 -2.43
CA TRP A 98 9.89 5.35 -2.00
C TRP A 98 8.63 4.86 -1.26
N ILE A 99 7.93 3.84 -1.78
CA ILE A 99 6.76 3.26 -1.10
C ILE A 99 7.15 2.75 0.29
N TRP A 100 8.25 2.00 0.40
CA TRP A 100 8.74 1.49 1.68
C TRP A 100 9.03 2.61 2.69
N ASN A 101 9.66 3.69 2.24
CA ASN A 101 9.95 4.85 3.09
C ASN A 101 8.67 5.58 3.53
N GLU A 102 7.65 5.67 2.67
CA GLU A 102 6.37 6.26 3.06
C GLU A 102 5.67 5.42 4.13
N TYR A 103 5.62 4.08 3.99
CA TYR A 103 5.08 3.21 5.04
C TYR A 103 5.79 3.37 6.37
N ALA A 104 7.12 3.49 6.35
CA ALA A 104 7.91 3.71 7.57
C ALA A 104 7.54 5.01 8.30
N ARG A 105 7.07 6.04 7.57
CA ARG A 105 6.63 7.32 8.15
C ARG A 105 5.17 7.30 8.57
N LEU A 106 4.33 6.56 7.85
CA LEU A 106 2.88 6.60 8.02
C LEU A 106 2.40 5.81 9.23
N CYS A 107 3.03 4.68 9.56
CA CYS A 107 2.57 3.84 10.67
C CYS A 107 3.70 3.06 11.37
N PRO A 108 3.57 2.81 12.69
CA PRO A 108 4.52 2.00 13.46
C PRO A 108 4.82 0.63 12.85
N HIS A 109 3.81 -0.09 12.35
CA HIS A 109 4.04 -1.40 11.74
C HIS A 109 4.77 -1.30 10.40
N GLY A 110 4.53 -0.25 9.62
CA GLY A 110 5.31 0.03 8.41
C GLY A 110 6.78 0.31 8.71
N ALA A 111 7.07 1.02 9.81
CA ALA A 111 8.44 1.24 10.29
C ALA A 111 9.08 -0.07 10.78
N SER A 112 8.33 -0.87 11.52
CA SER A 112 8.76 -2.18 12.03
C SER A 112 9.08 -3.16 10.90
N PHE A 113 8.33 -3.11 9.80
CA PHE A 113 8.50 -3.99 8.65
C PHE A 113 9.77 -3.70 7.83
N GLN A 114 10.40 -2.53 8.01
CA GLN A 114 11.67 -2.18 7.34
C GLN A 114 12.78 -3.21 7.60
N ARG A 115 12.72 -3.97 8.70
CA ARG A 115 13.65 -5.07 8.98
C ARG A 115 13.73 -6.13 7.88
N PHE A 116 12.69 -6.26 7.05
CA PHE A 116 12.65 -7.21 5.95
C PHE A 116 13.21 -6.65 4.64
N LYS A 117 13.61 -5.37 4.61
CA LYS A 117 14.14 -4.73 3.40
C LYS A 117 15.41 -5.42 2.90
N GLN A 118 16.31 -5.80 3.82
CA GLN A 118 17.50 -6.58 3.48
C GLN A 118 17.12 -7.93 2.86
N ARG A 119 16.14 -8.63 3.44
CA ARG A 119 15.71 -9.93 2.91
C ARG A 119 15.10 -9.81 1.51
N MET A 120 14.32 -8.77 1.27
CA MET A 120 13.80 -8.44 -0.06
C MET A 120 14.94 -8.21 -1.06
N GLN A 121 15.96 -7.44 -0.68
CA GLN A 121 17.11 -7.16 -1.54
C GLN A 121 17.90 -8.43 -1.88
N GLU A 122 18.18 -9.29 -0.90
CA GLU A 122 18.82 -10.59 -1.12
C GLU A 122 18.03 -11.47 -2.10
N GLU A 123 16.70 -11.49 -2.00
CA GLU A 123 15.86 -12.24 -2.93
C GLU A 123 15.91 -11.66 -4.34
N ILE A 124 15.84 -10.33 -4.48
CA ILE A 124 15.95 -9.64 -5.77
C ILE A 124 17.32 -9.92 -6.44
N GLU A 125 18.39 -10.02 -5.66
CA GLU A 125 19.73 -10.30 -6.18
C GLU A 125 19.93 -11.76 -6.62
N THR A 126 19.18 -12.68 -6.03
CA THR A 126 19.37 -14.14 -6.23
C THR A 126 18.29 -14.80 -7.07
N VAL A 127 17.14 -14.15 -7.28
CA VAL A 127 16.04 -14.65 -8.11
C VAL A 127 16.46 -14.78 -9.58
N GLY A 128 16.08 -15.88 -10.22
CA GLY A 128 16.33 -16.07 -11.65
C GLY A 128 15.61 -15.00 -12.49
N PRO A 129 16.15 -14.65 -13.67
CA PRO A 129 15.62 -13.54 -14.47
C PRO A 129 14.15 -13.72 -14.90
N ASP A 130 13.70 -14.96 -15.08
CA ASP A 130 12.36 -15.32 -15.53
C ASP A 130 11.48 -15.93 -14.43
N ASP A 131 12.00 -16.05 -13.20
CA ASP A 131 11.28 -16.66 -12.08
C ASP A 131 10.13 -15.77 -11.62
N ASP A 132 9.16 -16.39 -10.94
CA ASP A 132 8.03 -15.68 -10.33
C ASP A 132 7.68 -16.34 -8.99
N PRO A 133 8.53 -16.18 -7.97
CA PRO A 133 8.44 -16.95 -6.72
C PRO A 133 7.13 -16.68 -5.95
N TRP A 134 6.47 -15.57 -6.24
CA TRP A 134 5.23 -15.13 -5.59
C TRP A 134 3.99 -15.24 -6.50
N GLY A 135 4.14 -15.71 -7.74
CA GLY A 135 3.04 -15.84 -8.69
C GLY A 135 2.39 -14.51 -9.08
N MET A 136 3.19 -13.44 -9.17
CA MET A 136 2.76 -12.07 -9.49
C MET A 136 2.31 -11.90 -10.94
N LYS A 137 2.62 -12.85 -11.83
CA LYS A 137 2.27 -12.83 -13.27
C LYS A 137 2.77 -11.56 -13.98
N VAL A 138 3.99 -11.16 -13.66
CA VAL A 138 4.70 -10.06 -14.32
C VAL A 138 5.00 -10.46 -15.77
N PRO A 139 4.73 -9.60 -16.77
CA PRO A 139 5.02 -9.86 -18.17
C PRO A 139 6.51 -9.72 -18.57
#